data_AF-A0A5N5JHW6-F1
#
_entry.id   AF-A0A5N5JHW6-F1
#
_cell.length_a   1.000
_cell.length_b   1.000
_cell.length_c   1.000
_cell.angle_alpha   90.00
_cell.angle_beta   90.00
_cell.angle_gamma   90.00
#
_symmetry.space_group_name_H-M   'P 1'
#
loop_
_entity.id
_entity.type
_entity.pdbx_description
1 polymer ?
#
loop_
_entity_poly.entity_id
_entity_poly.type
_entity_poly.pdbx_seq_one_letter_code
_entity_poly.pdbx_strand_id
1 'polypeptide(L)'
;MAAVELTVFHVILLFWSLRTAESQVMTLSGCEPNCGGIAIPYPFGMTEACSLDKRFKINCDSISGDPTLTVNGTDLVVRHISVYSSTIYVMFPIVFENCGVKDRNTVVDLEGSPFVFSSENYFVATGGNNLALMNQHNSAIGGWVSICDENRDPWIAGCSGINCCQTRIPSNLKVFNVTMKGVDGRNGSGGEKNCRHAYLSYYGGYPSDMKDVDSVGAVLDWGIDRWLLESLVNDGLYYNLNYTSTCENMNTSINSTIQSPIVDMNTSINSTIVQCYCNPGFEGNPYLYGNCQEGTAYGSYRRKIKAKMAGLGVGVGFGALFLLIGLWWLYKVFKRKRRDKLKKKYFKRNGGPLLQEQLSSGRPRNSLQSSQFTDKSDVYSFGVVLVELLTGQKAISFTRSEEQGRSLATYFLMAMERNCLFDILDPQVVKQGKKEDVLMVASLVRSCLRLNGKERPTMKEVTMVFERIQKSENLIIQREIEYDRKEAMGAPWDATSTSTISIFGISASSSLDEKPLLDTY
;
A
#
# COMPACT_ATOMS: atom_id res chain seq x y z
N MET A 1 12.24 11.70 27.34
CA MET A 1 10.85 12.17 27.50
C MET A 1 10.26 12.58 26.15
N ALA A 2 10.56 13.73 25.55
CA ALA A 2 9.93 14.21 24.30
C ALA A 2 9.68 13.17 23.18
N ALA A 3 10.65 12.29 22.87
CA ALA A 3 10.48 11.24 21.85
C ALA A 3 9.41 10.18 22.19
N VAL A 4 9.12 9.95 23.48
CA VAL A 4 8.09 9.02 23.97
C VAL A 4 6.71 9.67 23.95
N GLU A 5 6.61 10.95 24.29
CA GLU A 5 5.34 11.68 24.18
C GLU A 5 4.90 11.82 22.72
N LEU A 6 5.85 12.02 21.80
CA LEU A 6 5.56 12.04 20.37
C LEU A 6 4.99 10.71 19.87
N THR A 7 5.50 9.56 20.31
CA THR A 7 4.96 8.25 19.92
C THR A 7 3.60 7.97 20.57
N VAL A 8 3.39 8.37 21.82
CA VAL A 8 2.07 8.27 22.49
C VAL A 8 1.02 9.10 21.74
N PHE A 9 1.32 10.33 21.33
CA PHE A 9 0.40 11.15 20.52
C PHE A 9 0.04 10.49 19.18
N HIS A 10 1.01 9.88 18.49
CA HIS A 10 0.73 9.16 17.24
C HIS A 10 -0.12 7.91 17.47
N VAL A 11 0.07 7.18 18.57
CA VAL A 11 -0.80 6.05 18.95
C VAL A 11 -2.22 6.51 19.25
N ILE A 12 -2.40 7.60 19.98
CA ILE A 12 -3.74 8.15 20.28
C ILE A 12 -4.48 8.57 18.99
N LEU A 13 -3.78 9.21 18.04
CA LEU A 13 -4.35 9.55 16.73
C LEU A 13 -4.70 8.33 15.87
N LEU A 14 -3.94 7.23 16.00
CA LEU A 14 -4.26 5.94 15.36
C LEU A 14 -5.46 5.24 16.01
N PHE A 15 -5.77 5.49 17.29
CA PHE A 15 -7.01 5.02 17.91
C PHE A 15 -8.22 5.92 17.60
N TRP A 16 -8.03 7.25 17.56
CA TRP A 16 -9.09 8.20 17.18
C TRP A 16 -9.60 8.05 15.74
N SER A 17 -8.89 7.31 14.89
CA SER A 17 -9.32 6.97 13.53
C SER A 17 -10.19 5.70 13.45
N LEU A 18 -10.44 5.01 14.56
CA LEU A 18 -11.52 4.01 14.67
C LEU A 18 -12.84 4.71 15.04
N ARG A 19 -13.44 5.43 14.08
CA ARG A 19 -14.91 5.49 14.04
C ARG A 19 -15.40 4.17 13.47
N THR A 20 -16.17 3.42 14.26
CA THR A 20 -17.06 2.40 13.72
C THR A 20 -18.02 3.10 12.76
N ALA A 21 -18.07 2.66 11.51
CA ALA A 21 -19.13 3.09 10.61
C ALA A 21 -20.44 2.48 11.13
N GLU A 22 -21.40 3.32 11.52
CA GLU A 22 -22.76 2.87 11.78
C GLU A 22 -23.35 2.40 10.46
N SER A 23 -23.76 1.13 10.41
CA SER A 23 -24.35 0.52 9.22
C SER A 23 -25.72 1.15 8.96
N GLN A 24 -25.79 2.13 8.07
CA GLN A 24 -27.06 2.76 7.71
C GLN A 24 -27.98 1.72 7.06
N VAL A 25 -29.19 1.59 7.60
CA VAL A 25 -30.23 0.69 7.08
C VAL A 25 -30.69 1.22 5.72
N MET A 26 -30.53 0.40 4.68
CA MET A 26 -30.81 0.80 3.30
C MET A 26 -32.27 0.52 2.94
N THR A 27 -33.10 1.57 3.01
CA THR A 27 -34.50 1.61 2.58
C THR A 27 -34.68 2.33 1.24
N LEU A 28 -35.88 2.24 0.68
CA LEU A 28 -36.33 3.12 -0.39
C LEU A 28 -36.47 4.57 0.12
N SER A 29 -36.23 5.56 -0.73
CA SER A 29 -36.22 6.98 -0.32
C SER A 29 -37.57 7.43 0.25
N GLY A 30 -37.55 7.99 1.46
CA GLY A 30 -38.76 8.43 2.19
C GLY A 30 -39.42 7.34 3.06
N CYS A 31 -38.87 6.13 3.11
CA CYS A 31 -39.38 5.03 3.94
C CYS A 31 -38.65 4.94 5.28
N GLU A 32 -39.42 4.81 6.36
CA GLU A 32 -38.92 4.65 7.74
C GLU A 32 -38.05 3.39 7.85
N PRO A 33 -36.81 3.48 8.37
CA PRO A 33 -35.88 2.35 8.40
C PRO A 33 -36.10 1.36 9.54
N ASN A 34 -36.80 1.73 10.62
CA ASN A 34 -36.83 0.94 11.85
C ASN A 34 -38.26 0.80 12.43
N CYS A 35 -38.55 -0.35 13.04
CA CYS A 35 -39.70 -0.57 13.93
C CYS A 35 -39.22 -1.31 15.19
N GLY A 36 -39.65 -0.92 16.38
CA GLY A 36 -39.27 -1.63 17.63
C GLY A 36 -37.78 -1.65 17.96
N GLY A 37 -36.97 -0.79 17.34
CA GLY A 37 -35.50 -0.86 17.40
C GLY A 37 -34.87 -1.87 16.44
N ILE A 38 -35.68 -2.55 15.61
CA ILE A 38 -35.25 -3.51 14.59
C ILE A 38 -35.23 -2.82 13.22
N ALA A 39 -34.18 -3.08 12.44
CA ALA A 39 -34.03 -2.58 11.07
C ALA A 39 -34.96 -3.31 10.09
N ILE A 40 -35.63 -2.55 9.22
CA ILE A 40 -36.46 -3.01 8.10
C ILE A 40 -35.82 -2.52 6.79
N PRO A 41 -34.79 -3.23 6.28
CA PRO A 41 -34.16 -2.90 5.00
C PRO A 41 -35.01 -3.37 3.81
N TYR A 42 -34.89 -2.67 2.68
CA TYR A 42 -35.49 -3.11 1.42
C TYR A 42 -34.97 -4.51 1.03
N PRO A 43 -35.77 -5.47 0.51
CA PRO A 43 -37.11 -5.33 -0.07
C PRO A 43 -38.28 -5.24 0.92
N PHE A 44 -38.03 -5.28 2.24
CA PHE A 44 -39.07 -5.12 3.25
C PHE A 44 -39.46 -3.66 3.45
N GLY A 45 -40.68 -3.44 3.95
CA GLY A 45 -41.17 -2.10 4.29
C GLY A 45 -42.45 -2.13 5.12
N MET A 46 -42.72 -1.05 5.85
CA MET A 46 -43.91 -0.91 6.71
C MET A 46 -45.20 -0.55 5.92
N THR A 47 -45.05 -0.17 4.66
CA THR A 47 -46.16 0.16 3.75
C THR A 47 -45.93 -0.49 2.39
N GLU A 48 -47.01 -0.68 1.62
CA GLU A 48 -46.96 -1.33 0.30
C GLU A 48 -46.17 -0.52 -0.74
N ALA A 49 -45.97 0.79 -0.52
CA ALA A 49 -45.10 1.63 -1.34
C ALA A 49 -43.61 1.55 -0.95
N CYS A 50 -43.30 0.97 0.23
CA CYS A 50 -41.94 0.81 0.75
C CYS A 50 -41.42 -0.64 0.65
N SER A 51 -42.31 -1.63 0.59
CA SER A 51 -42.00 -3.03 0.28
C SER A 51 -41.94 -3.27 -1.23
N LEU A 52 -41.05 -4.14 -1.70
CA LEU A 52 -40.99 -4.54 -3.12
C LEU A 52 -42.24 -5.31 -3.59
N ASP A 53 -42.83 -6.12 -2.72
CA ASP A 53 -44.07 -6.86 -2.93
C ASP A 53 -44.81 -6.89 -1.59
N LYS A 54 -46.15 -6.93 -1.61
CA LYS A 54 -47.01 -7.02 -0.41
C LYS A 54 -46.62 -8.15 0.57
N ARG A 55 -45.96 -9.20 0.10
CA ARG A 55 -45.46 -10.34 0.89
C ARG A 55 -44.18 -10.01 1.69
N PHE A 56 -43.52 -8.89 1.41
CA PHE A 56 -42.42 -8.31 2.19
C PHE A 56 -42.88 -7.17 3.12
N LYS A 57 -44.20 -6.93 3.23
CA LYS A 57 -44.75 -5.95 4.16
C LYS A 57 -44.56 -6.42 5.61
N ILE A 58 -43.97 -5.57 6.44
CA ILE A 58 -43.84 -5.79 7.89
C ILE A 58 -44.88 -4.93 8.59
N ASN A 59 -45.75 -5.55 9.38
CA ASN A 59 -46.73 -4.85 10.18
C ASN A 59 -46.05 -4.33 11.46
N CYS A 60 -46.02 -3.01 11.64
CA CYS A 60 -45.46 -2.36 12.81
C CYS A 60 -46.61 -1.80 13.67
N ASP A 61 -46.97 -2.50 14.74
CA ASP A 61 -47.93 -1.98 15.71
C ASP A 61 -47.23 -1.02 16.68
N SER A 62 -47.66 0.24 16.70
CA SER A 62 -47.11 1.27 17.59
C SER A 62 -47.50 1.09 19.07
N ILE A 63 -48.41 0.17 19.39
CA ILE A 63 -48.87 -0.09 20.76
C ILE A 63 -48.01 -1.17 21.44
N SER A 64 -47.76 -2.30 20.78
CA SER A 64 -46.85 -3.34 21.25
C SER A 64 -45.38 -3.03 20.97
N GLY A 65 -45.09 -2.32 19.88
CA GLY A 65 -43.74 -2.00 19.41
C GLY A 65 -43.01 -3.14 18.68
N ASP A 66 -43.54 -4.37 18.72
CA ASP A 66 -42.94 -5.55 18.10
C ASP A 66 -43.38 -5.67 16.61
N PRO A 67 -42.45 -5.66 15.64
CA PRO A 67 -42.79 -5.85 14.22
C PRO A 67 -43.21 -7.30 13.93
N THR A 68 -44.27 -7.49 13.15
CA THR A 68 -44.76 -8.82 12.73
C THR A 68 -44.73 -9.02 11.22
N LEU A 69 -44.43 -10.25 10.81
CA LEU A 69 -44.59 -10.76 9.45
C LEU A 69 -45.82 -11.68 9.42
N THR A 70 -46.82 -11.32 8.62
CA THR A 70 -48.02 -12.16 8.42
C THR A 70 -47.81 -13.12 7.24
N VAL A 71 -47.83 -14.44 7.47
CA VAL A 71 -47.76 -15.46 6.40
C VAL A 71 -48.95 -16.41 6.52
N ASN A 72 -49.75 -16.52 5.45
CA ASN A 72 -50.98 -17.34 5.35
C ASN A 72 -51.91 -17.26 6.58
N GLY A 73 -52.02 -16.07 7.19
CA GLY A 73 -52.87 -15.80 8.36
C GLY A 73 -52.22 -16.05 9.72
N THR A 74 -50.93 -16.42 9.77
CA THR A 74 -50.13 -16.50 10.99
C THR A 74 -49.21 -15.30 11.11
N ASP A 75 -49.27 -14.59 12.23
CA ASP A 75 -48.33 -13.51 12.57
C ASP A 75 -47.10 -14.05 13.30
N LEU A 76 -45.92 -13.74 12.78
CA LEU A 76 -44.62 -14.11 13.35
C LEU A 76 -43.87 -12.84 13.77
N VAL A 77 -43.50 -12.72 15.05
CA VAL A 77 -42.76 -11.54 15.53
C VAL A 77 -41.33 -11.58 14.99
N VAL A 78 -40.92 -10.55 14.26
CA VAL A 78 -39.58 -10.41 13.70
C VAL A 78 -38.61 -9.93 14.78
N ARG A 79 -37.37 -10.43 14.77
CA ARG A 79 -36.27 -9.91 15.62
C ARG A 79 -35.08 -9.38 14.83
N HIS A 80 -34.85 -9.85 13.61
CA HIS A 80 -33.75 -9.37 12.75
C HIS A 80 -34.01 -9.70 11.28
N ILE A 81 -33.64 -8.79 10.36
CA ILE A 81 -33.69 -8.99 8.91
C ILE A 81 -32.27 -8.84 8.35
N SER A 82 -31.80 -9.85 7.62
CA SER A 82 -30.48 -9.86 7.00
C SER A 82 -30.59 -9.94 5.48
N VAL A 83 -30.27 -8.83 4.81
CA VAL A 83 -30.14 -8.78 3.34
C VAL A 83 -28.90 -9.54 2.87
N TYR A 84 -27.79 -9.44 3.60
CA TYR A 84 -26.52 -10.08 3.23
C TYR A 84 -26.61 -11.61 3.13
N SER A 85 -27.34 -12.25 4.05
CA SER A 85 -27.58 -13.70 4.01
C SER A 85 -28.94 -14.08 3.40
N SER A 86 -29.76 -13.10 2.98
CA SER A 86 -31.16 -13.29 2.56
C SER A 86 -31.97 -14.14 3.56
N THR A 87 -31.86 -13.80 4.86
CA THR A 87 -32.58 -14.46 5.96
C THR A 87 -33.36 -13.48 6.83
N ILE A 88 -34.37 -13.98 7.55
CA ILE A 88 -35.16 -13.26 8.55
C ILE A 88 -35.33 -14.12 9.80
N TYR A 89 -35.04 -13.57 10.97
CA TYR A 89 -35.19 -14.24 12.27
C TYR A 89 -36.55 -13.86 12.87
N VAL A 90 -37.32 -14.87 13.27
CA VAL A 90 -38.69 -14.75 13.77
C VAL A 90 -38.91 -15.57 15.03
N MET A 91 -39.87 -15.13 15.87
CA MET A 91 -40.43 -15.93 16.95
C MET A 91 -41.42 -16.95 16.37
N PHE A 92 -41.05 -18.22 16.40
CA PHE A 92 -41.81 -19.35 15.90
C PHE A 92 -42.61 -20.01 17.04
N PRO A 93 -43.91 -20.34 16.85
CA PRO A 93 -44.74 -20.90 17.92
C PRO A 93 -44.28 -22.30 18.35
N ILE A 94 -44.39 -22.60 19.64
CA ILE A 94 -44.22 -23.97 20.15
C ILE A 94 -45.52 -24.76 19.92
N VAL A 95 -45.37 -26.03 19.53
CA VAL A 95 -46.45 -27.03 19.56
C VAL A 95 -46.45 -27.73 20.92
N PHE A 96 -47.59 -27.68 21.60
CA PHE A 96 -47.82 -28.30 22.91
C PHE A 96 -48.80 -29.47 22.77
N GLU A 97 -48.50 -30.60 23.41
CA GLU A 97 -49.40 -31.76 23.48
C GLU A 97 -49.39 -32.40 24.88
N ASN A 98 -50.58 -32.72 25.39
CA ASN A 98 -50.83 -33.27 26.71
C ASN A 98 -50.39 -32.33 27.87
N CYS A 99 -50.42 -31.03 27.58
CA CYS A 99 -50.13 -29.90 28.45
C CYS A 99 -51.40 -29.23 29.02
N GLY A 100 -52.60 -29.74 28.69
CA GLY A 100 -53.87 -29.26 29.23
C GLY A 100 -54.29 -27.94 28.61
N VAL A 101 -54.37 -26.87 29.41
CA VAL A 101 -54.84 -25.55 28.92
C VAL A 101 -53.90 -24.95 27.87
N LYS A 102 -52.62 -25.36 27.83
CA LYS A 102 -51.66 -24.95 26.78
C LYS A 102 -51.71 -25.77 25.50
N ASP A 103 -52.52 -26.84 25.41
CA ASP A 103 -52.53 -27.73 24.23
C ASP A 103 -52.87 -26.98 22.93
N ARG A 104 -51.89 -26.90 22.03
CA ARG A 104 -51.92 -26.05 20.84
C ARG A 104 -50.98 -26.59 19.75
N ASN A 105 -51.51 -26.84 18.57
CA ASN A 105 -50.73 -27.25 17.39
C ASN A 105 -50.88 -26.20 16.29
N THR A 106 -49.96 -25.21 16.27
CA THR A 106 -49.95 -24.14 15.27
C THR A 106 -49.14 -24.60 14.06
N VAL A 107 -49.81 -24.86 12.94
CA VAL A 107 -49.14 -25.08 11.65
C VAL A 107 -48.79 -23.71 11.06
N VAL A 108 -47.51 -23.48 10.78
CA VAL A 108 -47.05 -22.30 10.04
C VAL A 108 -46.84 -22.72 8.59
N ASP A 109 -47.59 -22.09 7.69
CA ASP A 109 -47.57 -22.38 6.26
C ASP A 109 -46.91 -21.23 5.49
N LEU A 110 -45.84 -21.55 4.75
CA LEU A 110 -45.11 -20.63 3.89
C LEU A 110 -45.38 -20.87 2.39
N GLU A 111 -46.28 -21.80 2.02
CA GLU A 111 -46.65 -22.02 0.61
C GLU A 111 -47.24 -20.73 -0.01
N GLY A 112 -46.90 -20.43 -1.27
CA GLY A 112 -47.21 -19.15 -1.93
C GLY A 112 -46.41 -17.91 -1.48
N SER A 113 -45.73 -17.97 -0.33
CA SER A 113 -44.89 -16.88 0.20
C SER A 113 -43.46 -16.89 -0.38
N PRO A 114 -42.69 -15.78 -0.30
CA PRO A 114 -41.27 -15.73 -0.65
C PRO A 114 -40.35 -16.40 0.38
N PHE A 115 -40.91 -16.97 1.46
CA PHE A 115 -40.17 -17.56 2.58
C PHE A 115 -40.06 -19.09 2.46
N VAL A 116 -38.98 -19.62 3.05
CA VAL A 116 -38.65 -21.06 3.18
C VAL A 116 -38.08 -21.27 4.59
N PHE A 117 -38.30 -22.44 5.20
CA PHE A 117 -37.64 -22.75 6.48
C PHE A 117 -36.13 -22.97 6.27
N SER A 118 -35.29 -22.17 6.96
CA SER A 118 -33.84 -22.22 6.79
C SER A 118 -33.23 -23.55 7.28
N SER A 119 -32.24 -24.07 6.55
CA SER A 119 -31.54 -25.31 6.92
C SER A 119 -30.64 -25.17 8.16
N GLU A 120 -30.40 -23.94 8.63
CA GLU A 120 -29.74 -23.64 9.91
C GLU A 120 -30.63 -23.92 11.14
N ASN A 121 -31.93 -24.17 10.93
CA ASN A 121 -32.84 -24.56 12.01
C ASN A 121 -32.72 -26.05 12.34
N TYR A 122 -32.93 -26.35 13.62
CA TYR A 122 -33.19 -27.69 14.10
C TYR A 122 -34.66 -27.81 14.51
N PHE A 123 -35.31 -28.89 14.07
CA PHE A 123 -36.56 -29.32 14.69
C PHE A 123 -36.19 -30.04 15.99
N VAL A 124 -36.74 -29.55 17.11
CA VAL A 124 -36.47 -30.05 18.46
C VAL A 124 -37.79 -30.50 19.07
N ALA A 125 -37.81 -31.67 19.68
CA ALA A 125 -38.93 -32.12 20.49
C ALA A 125 -38.45 -32.59 21.88
N THR A 126 -39.28 -32.36 22.89
CA THR A 126 -38.93 -32.55 24.31
C THR A 126 -40.05 -33.28 25.06
N GLY A 127 -39.72 -33.74 26.27
CA GLY A 127 -40.46 -34.76 26.99
C GLY A 127 -39.88 -36.14 26.68
N GLY A 128 -39.77 -36.98 27.70
CA GLY A 128 -39.46 -38.40 27.51
C GLY A 128 -40.69 -39.18 27.06
N ASN A 129 -40.49 -40.39 26.53
CA ASN A 129 -41.57 -41.25 26.01
C ASN A 129 -42.42 -40.50 24.96
N ASN A 130 -41.71 -39.88 24.02
CA ASN A 130 -42.26 -39.06 22.95
C ASN A 130 -41.75 -39.57 21.59
N LEU A 131 -42.68 -39.98 20.73
CA LEU A 131 -42.49 -40.14 19.29
C LEU A 131 -42.98 -38.86 18.62
N ALA A 132 -42.05 -37.98 18.24
CA ALA A 132 -42.34 -36.74 17.52
C ALA A 132 -42.14 -36.94 16.02
N LEU A 133 -43.20 -36.73 15.24
CA LEU A 133 -43.22 -36.83 13.78
C LEU A 133 -43.43 -35.45 13.15
N MET A 134 -42.62 -35.14 12.15
CA MET A 134 -42.81 -34.02 11.22
C MET A 134 -43.43 -34.56 9.95
N ASN A 135 -44.64 -34.10 9.59
CA ASN A 135 -45.34 -34.56 8.39
C ASN A 135 -45.59 -33.42 7.40
N GLN A 136 -45.46 -33.72 6.11
CA GLN A 136 -45.77 -32.84 4.99
C GLN A 136 -46.76 -33.57 4.07
N HIS A 137 -47.86 -32.92 3.70
CA HIS A 137 -48.94 -33.49 2.86
C HIS A 137 -49.38 -34.92 3.28
N ASN A 138 -49.50 -35.15 4.60
CA ASN A 138 -49.82 -36.44 5.26
C ASN A 138 -48.76 -37.55 5.20
N SER A 139 -47.55 -37.28 4.69
CA SER A 139 -46.40 -38.19 4.77
C SER A 139 -45.41 -37.74 5.84
N ALA A 140 -44.86 -38.67 6.63
CA ALA A 140 -43.82 -38.35 7.62
C ALA A 140 -42.48 -38.12 6.91
N ILE A 141 -42.00 -36.88 6.91
CA ILE A 141 -40.72 -36.46 6.31
C ILE A 141 -39.55 -36.51 7.30
N GLY A 142 -39.84 -36.62 8.59
CA GLY A 142 -38.87 -36.85 9.65
C GLY A 142 -39.56 -37.32 10.93
N GLY A 143 -38.85 -38.07 11.78
CA GLY A 143 -39.41 -38.54 13.04
C GLY A 143 -38.35 -39.03 14.02
N TRP A 144 -38.54 -38.70 15.30
CA TRP A 144 -37.62 -39.06 16.40
C TRP A 144 -38.36 -39.64 17.59
N VAL A 145 -37.68 -40.53 18.30
CA VAL A 145 -38.10 -41.07 19.60
C VAL A 145 -37.17 -40.53 20.69
N SER A 146 -37.74 -40.11 21.83
CA SER A 146 -37.00 -39.81 23.06
C SER A 146 -37.45 -40.73 24.21
N ILE A 147 -36.48 -41.18 25.01
CA ILE A 147 -36.67 -42.05 26.18
C ILE A 147 -36.65 -41.18 27.46
N CYS A 148 -37.38 -41.57 28.51
CA CYS A 148 -37.30 -40.90 29.80
C CYS A 148 -36.01 -41.27 30.57
N ASP A 149 -35.38 -40.28 31.21
CA ASP A 149 -34.46 -40.50 32.34
C ASP A 149 -34.59 -39.34 33.34
N GLU A 150 -35.24 -39.59 34.49
CA GLU A 150 -35.45 -38.57 35.53
C GLU A 150 -34.15 -38.21 36.28
N ASN A 151 -33.05 -38.96 36.11
CA ASN A 151 -31.78 -38.75 36.81
C ASN A 151 -30.73 -37.97 35.97
N ARG A 152 -31.05 -37.66 34.72
CA ARG A 152 -30.12 -37.02 33.77
C ARG A 152 -30.15 -35.50 33.91
N ASP A 153 -29.08 -34.91 34.45
CA ASP A 153 -28.91 -33.46 34.56
C ASP A 153 -29.00 -32.78 33.17
N PRO A 154 -30.02 -31.95 32.89
CA PRO A 154 -30.19 -31.30 31.59
C PRO A 154 -29.01 -30.41 31.15
N TRP A 155 -28.26 -29.83 32.09
CA TRP A 155 -27.18 -28.88 31.80
C TRP A 155 -25.89 -29.55 31.34
N ILE A 156 -25.65 -30.78 31.77
CA ILE A 156 -24.51 -31.62 31.36
C ILE A 156 -24.88 -32.45 30.12
N ALA A 157 -26.18 -32.63 29.86
CA ALA A 157 -26.74 -33.60 28.94
C ALA A 157 -27.19 -33.00 27.60
N GLY A 158 -26.34 -33.10 26.58
CA GLY A 158 -26.73 -32.79 25.19
C GLY A 158 -27.98 -33.56 24.73
N CYS A 159 -28.73 -32.94 23.81
CA CYS A 159 -29.99 -33.48 23.29
C CYS A 159 -29.73 -34.63 22.33
N SER A 160 -29.95 -35.86 22.78
CA SER A 160 -29.46 -37.08 22.11
C SER A 160 -30.39 -38.28 22.29
N GLY A 161 -31.71 -38.07 22.28
CA GLY A 161 -32.72 -39.14 22.37
C GLY A 161 -33.12 -39.52 23.81
N ILE A 162 -32.68 -38.76 24.82
CA ILE A 162 -33.09 -38.92 26.22
C ILE A 162 -33.65 -37.57 26.70
N ASN A 163 -34.90 -37.56 27.15
CA ASN A 163 -35.76 -36.41 27.49
C ASN A 163 -36.00 -35.38 26.35
N CYS A 164 -35.19 -35.39 25.30
CA CYS A 164 -35.41 -34.64 24.07
C CYS A 164 -34.71 -35.28 22.86
N CYS A 165 -35.09 -34.84 21.67
CA CYS A 165 -34.45 -35.16 20.40
C CYS A 165 -34.36 -33.88 19.53
N GLN A 166 -33.33 -33.80 18.70
CA GLN A 166 -33.16 -32.72 17.72
C GLN A 166 -32.71 -33.29 16.36
N THR A 167 -33.08 -32.60 15.29
CA THR A 167 -32.69 -32.95 13.91
C THR A 167 -32.58 -31.70 13.04
N ARG A 168 -31.95 -31.81 11.87
CA ARG A 168 -32.07 -30.80 10.80
C ARG A 168 -33.34 -31.06 9.99
N ILE A 169 -33.99 -29.99 9.55
CA ILE A 169 -35.12 -30.09 8.64
C ILE A 169 -34.66 -30.40 7.20
N PRO A 170 -35.52 -31.00 6.35
CA PRO A 170 -35.27 -31.08 4.91
C PRO A 170 -35.15 -29.70 4.26
N SER A 171 -34.25 -29.55 3.29
CA SER A 171 -34.12 -28.34 2.47
C SER A 171 -35.40 -28.02 1.70
N ASN A 172 -35.66 -26.73 1.46
CA ASN A 172 -36.81 -26.23 0.70
C ASN A 172 -38.20 -26.56 1.31
N LEU A 173 -38.25 -26.89 2.60
CA LEU A 173 -39.49 -27.07 3.35
C LEU A 173 -40.24 -25.74 3.49
N LYS A 174 -41.54 -25.73 3.14
CA LYS A 174 -42.44 -24.57 3.28
C LYS A 174 -43.62 -24.79 4.23
N VAL A 175 -44.06 -26.03 4.42
CA VAL A 175 -45.11 -26.38 5.38
C VAL A 175 -44.80 -27.73 5.99
N PHE A 176 -45.03 -27.85 7.29
CA PHE A 176 -45.08 -29.11 8.00
C PHE A 176 -46.07 -29.01 9.15
N ASN A 177 -46.69 -30.13 9.51
CA ASN A 177 -47.36 -30.27 10.80
C ASN A 177 -46.52 -31.16 11.73
N VAL A 178 -46.80 -31.06 13.02
CA VAL A 178 -46.20 -31.93 14.03
C VAL A 178 -47.26 -32.87 14.59
N THR A 179 -46.88 -34.11 14.85
CA THR A 179 -47.68 -35.07 15.63
C THR A 179 -46.77 -35.67 16.68
N MET A 180 -47.11 -35.55 17.97
CA MET A 180 -46.43 -36.26 19.04
C MET A 180 -47.28 -37.45 19.49
N LYS A 181 -46.65 -38.48 20.08
CA LYS A 181 -47.30 -39.70 20.59
C LYS A 181 -46.51 -40.30 21.73
N GLY A 182 -47.18 -41.06 22.60
CA GLY A 182 -46.49 -41.94 23.56
C GLY A 182 -46.01 -43.21 22.90
N VAL A 183 -44.79 -43.66 23.21
CA VAL A 183 -44.23 -44.91 22.68
C VAL A 183 -44.95 -46.12 23.29
N ASP A 184 -45.29 -46.05 24.59
CA ASP A 184 -45.93 -47.15 25.34
C ASP A 184 -47.42 -47.40 24.98
N GLY A 185 -48.00 -46.63 24.06
CA GLY A 185 -49.41 -46.75 23.65
C GLY A 185 -50.46 -46.45 24.73
N ARG A 186 -50.05 -46.24 25.99
CA ARG A 186 -50.92 -45.80 27.07
C ARG A 186 -51.25 -44.32 26.89
N ASN A 187 -52.54 -44.01 26.76
CA ASN A 187 -53.06 -42.67 27.02
C ASN A 187 -52.90 -42.37 28.52
N GLY A 188 -51.72 -41.90 28.92
CA GLY A 188 -51.45 -41.45 30.27
C GLY A 188 -52.41 -40.33 30.64
N SER A 189 -53.04 -40.43 31.81
CA SER A 189 -53.96 -39.40 32.32
C SER A 189 -53.31 -38.02 32.25
N GLY A 190 -53.98 -37.08 31.58
CA GLY A 190 -53.44 -35.75 31.29
C GLY A 190 -52.97 -35.03 32.55
N GLY A 191 -51.77 -34.46 32.49
CA GLY A 191 -51.12 -33.86 33.65
C GLY A 191 -49.69 -33.44 33.34
N GLU A 192 -49.24 -32.40 34.04
CA GLU A 192 -48.03 -31.61 33.77
C GLU A 192 -46.75 -32.45 33.54
N LYS A 193 -46.62 -33.61 34.20
CA LYS A 193 -45.49 -34.53 34.03
C LYS A 193 -45.35 -35.15 32.63
N ASN A 194 -46.41 -35.16 31.83
CA ASN A 194 -46.45 -35.79 30.50
C ASN A 194 -46.67 -34.76 29.37
N CYS A 195 -46.46 -33.48 29.65
CA CYS A 195 -46.53 -32.39 28.66
C CYS A 195 -45.35 -32.49 27.69
N ARG A 196 -45.65 -32.46 26.39
CA ARG A 196 -44.67 -32.55 25.30
C ARG A 196 -44.61 -31.24 24.54
N HIS A 197 -43.41 -30.86 24.12
CA HIS A 197 -43.18 -29.65 23.32
C HIS A 197 -42.41 -30.00 22.06
N ALA A 198 -42.78 -29.42 20.94
CA ALA A 198 -42.00 -29.48 19.70
C ALA A 198 -41.94 -28.10 19.02
N TYR A 199 -40.79 -27.75 18.48
CA TYR A 199 -40.54 -26.42 17.91
C TYR A 199 -39.40 -26.43 16.90
N LEU A 200 -39.28 -25.32 16.16
CA LEU A 200 -38.18 -25.03 15.25
C LEU A 200 -37.25 -24.01 15.93
N SER A 201 -35.95 -24.29 16.02
CA SER A 201 -34.99 -23.45 16.75
C SER A 201 -33.66 -23.28 16.00
N TYR A 202 -33.20 -22.04 15.90
CA TYR A 202 -31.91 -21.68 15.30
C TYR A 202 -30.75 -22.30 16.10
N TYR A 203 -29.86 -23.04 15.43
CA TYR A 203 -28.80 -23.86 16.03
C TYR A 203 -29.23 -24.86 17.13
N GLY A 204 -30.53 -25.13 17.29
CA GLY A 204 -31.03 -26.09 18.29
C GLY A 204 -30.91 -25.59 19.73
N GLY A 205 -30.90 -24.28 19.96
CA GLY A 205 -31.00 -23.72 21.31
C GLY A 205 -32.31 -24.11 22.00
N TYR A 206 -32.24 -24.45 23.29
CA TYR A 206 -33.40 -24.80 24.11
C TYR A 206 -33.62 -23.72 25.21
N PRO A 207 -34.88 -23.37 25.54
CA PRO A 207 -35.18 -22.55 26.72
C PRO A 207 -34.79 -23.25 28.03
N SER A 208 -34.26 -22.48 29.00
CA SER A 208 -33.89 -23.00 30.33
C SER A 208 -35.10 -23.41 31.18
N ASP A 209 -36.27 -22.82 30.91
CA ASP A 209 -37.59 -23.27 31.39
C ASP A 209 -38.56 -23.18 30.20
N MET A 210 -39.43 -24.19 30.06
CA MET A 210 -40.42 -24.29 28.98
C MET A 210 -41.81 -23.83 29.42
N LYS A 211 -42.06 -23.63 30.72
CA LYS A 211 -43.41 -23.35 31.25
C LYS A 211 -43.98 -22.01 30.78
N ASP A 212 -43.14 -20.99 30.77
CA ASP A 212 -43.53 -19.60 30.49
C ASP A 212 -43.14 -19.13 29.07
N VAL A 213 -42.71 -20.05 28.20
CA VAL A 213 -42.25 -19.74 26.83
C VAL A 213 -43.22 -20.34 25.81
N ASP A 214 -43.92 -19.49 25.06
CA ASP A 214 -44.89 -19.92 24.02
C ASP A 214 -44.31 -19.87 22.58
N SER A 215 -43.12 -19.30 22.40
CA SER A 215 -42.42 -19.20 21.11
C SER A 215 -40.89 -19.14 21.27
N VAL A 216 -40.16 -19.60 20.25
CA VAL A 216 -38.69 -19.66 20.21
C VAL A 216 -38.16 -19.06 18.90
N GLY A 217 -36.88 -18.67 18.87
CA GLY A 217 -36.28 -18.06 17.68
C GLY A 217 -35.93 -19.06 16.58
N ALA A 218 -36.51 -18.88 15.39
CA ALA A 218 -36.19 -19.61 14.17
C ALA A 218 -35.80 -18.65 13.03
N VAL A 219 -35.16 -19.18 11.98
CA VAL A 219 -34.74 -18.41 10.81
C VAL A 219 -35.50 -18.87 9.56
N LEU A 220 -36.06 -17.94 8.80
CA LEU A 220 -36.55 -18.22 7.45
C LEU A 220 -35.55 -17.68 6.43
N ASP A 221 -35.29 -18.47 5.40
CA ASP A 221 -34.64 -17.98 4.19
C ASP A 221 -35.70 -17.26 3.34
N TRP A 222 -35.31 -16.21 2.62
CA TRP A 222 -36.21 -15.49 1.71
C TRP A 222 -35.54 -15.15 0.39
N GLY A 223 -36.34 -14.90 -0.64
CA GLY A 223 -35.87 -14.39 -1.92
C GLY A 223 -37.03 -13.83 -2.75
N ILE A 224 -36.72 -13.14 -3.83
CA ILE A 224 -37.74 -12.53 -4.72
C ILE A 224 -38.17 -13.54 -5.79
N ASP A 225 -39.39 -13.40 -6.31
CA ASP A 225 -39.83 -14.22 -7.44
C ASP A 225 -39.05 -13.87 -8.73
N ARG A 226 -38.70 -14.88 -9.54
CA ARG A 226 -37.95 -14.71 -10.79
C ARG A 226 -38.67 -13.81 -11.78
N TRP A 227 -40.00 -13.96 -11.93
CA TRP A 227 -40.81 -13.12 -12.81
C TRP A 227 -40.84 -11.64 -12.34
N LEU A 228 -40.71 -11.40 -11.04
CA LEU A 228 -40.60 -10.05 -10.47
C LEU A 228 -39.21 -9.45 -10.74
N LEU A 229 -38.15 -10.25 -10.59
CA LEU A 229 -36.80 -9.86 -11.00
C LEU A 229 -36.72 -9.57 -12.52
N GLU A 230 -37.33 -10.39 -13.36
CA GLU A 230 -37.42 -10.19 -14.80
C GLU A 230 -38.15 -8.88 -15.15
N SER A 231 -39.21 -8.51 -14.42
CA SER A 231 -39.83 -7.18 -14.55
C SER A 231 -38.85 -6.06 -14.22
N LEU A 232 -38.19 -6.10 -13.05
CA LEU A 232 -37.24 -5.07 -12.61
C LEU A 232 -36.06 -4.90 -13.59
N VAL A 233 -35.62 -5.99 -14.24
CA VAL A 233 -34.61 -5.95 -15.32
C VAL A 233 -35.16 -5.24 -16.56
N ASN A 234 -36.36 -5.60 -17.01
CA ASN A 234 -37.00 -5.01 -18.19
C ASN A 234 -37.36 -3.52 -18.00
N ASP A 235 -37.75 -3.13 -16.79
CA ASP A 235 -38.05 -1.74 -16.40
C ASP A 235 -36.78 -0.86 -16.28
N GLY A 236 -35.59 -1.42 -16.52
CA GLY A 236 -34.30 -0.72 -16.42
C GLY A 236 -33.83 -0.45 -14.99
N LEU A 237 -34.63 -0.83 -13.99
CA LEU A 237 -34.33 -0.74 -12.56
C LEU A 237 -33.30 -1.79 -12.10
N TYR A 238 -32.89 -2.69 -12.98
CA TYR A 238 -31.95 -3.77 -12.67
C TYR A 238 -31.11 -4.19 -13.88
N TYR A 239 -30.20 -3.32 -14.35
CA TYR A 239 -29.33 -3.64 -15.48
C TYR A 239 -28.26 -4.71 -15.16
N ASN A 240 -27.71 -5.32 -16.21
CA ASN A 240 -26.87 -6.53 -16.16
C ASN A 240 -25.83 -6.57 -15.02
N LEU A 241 -26.08 -7.50 -14.10
CA LEU A 241 -25.13 -8.06 -13.15
C LEU A 241 -23.84 -8.49 -13.87
N ASN A 242 -22.67 -8.22 -13.28
CA ASN A 242 -21.37 -8.85 -13.62
C ASN A 242 -20.19 -8.34 -12.77
N TYR A 243 -20.31 -7.20 -12.06
CA TYR A 243 -19.24 -6.70 -11.18
C TYR A 243 -19.67 -6.42 -9.74
N THR A 244 -20.75 -5.66 -9.51
CA THR A 244 -21.15 -5.19 -8.17
C THR A 244 -22.04 -6.16 -7.38
N SER A 245 -22.89 -6.92 -8.07
CA SER A 245 -23.83 -7.89 -7.50
C SER A 245 -24.06 -9.06 -8.46
N THR A 246 -24.69 -10.12 -7.93
CA THR A 246 -25.26 -11.23 -8.71
C THR A 246 -26.58 -11.71 -8.07
N CYS A 247 -27.31 -12.56 -8.78
CA CYS A 247 -28.55 -13.19 -8.31
C CYS A 247 -28.55 -14.68 -8.72
N GLU A 248 -28.82 -15.56 -7.77
CA GLU A 248 -28.82 -17.02 -7.98
C GLU A 248 -30.17 -17.63 -7.56
N ASN A 249 -30.59 -18.71 -8.23
CA ASN A 249 -31.81 -19.43 -7.85
C ASN A 249 -31.61 -20.09 -6.47
N MET A 250 -32.60 -20.02 -5.59
CA MET A 250 -32.57 -20.79 -4.35
C MET A 250 -32.57 -22.29 -4.70
N ASN A 251 -31.51 -23.01 -4.31
CA ASN A 251 -31.14 -24.28 -4.92
C ASN A 251 -32.21 -25.40 -4.77
N THR A 252 -32.88 -25.76 -5.87
CA THR A 252 -33.28 -27.15 -6.09
C THR A 252 -32.03 -27.99 -6.27
N SER A 253 -31.90 -29.07 -5.51
CA SER A 253 -30.72 -29.94 -5.49
C SER A 253 -30.37 -30.54 -6.86
N ILE A 254 -29.24 -30.12 -7.45
CA ILE A 254 -28.42 -30.85 -8.45
C ILE A 254 -26.99 -30.29 -8.38
N ASN A 255 -25.98 -31.15 -8.55
CA ASN A 255 -24.59 -30.71 -8.67
C ASN A 255 -24.34 -30.13 -10.06
N SER A 256 -24.22 -28.80 -10.18
CA SER A 256 -23.80 -28.14 -11.42
C SER A 256 -22.47 -27.39 -11.25
N THR A 257 -21.36 -28.09 -11.51
CA THR A 257 -20.05 -27.45 -11.71
C THR A 257 -19.99 -26.77 -13.08
N ILE A 258 -20.72 -25.67 -13.24
CA ILE A 258 -20.72 -24.84 -14.46
C ILE A 258 -20.32 -23.41 -14.07
N GLN A 259 -19.25 -22.91 -14.69
CA GLN A 259 -18.63 -21.64 -14.35
C GLN A 259 -19.10 -20.54 -15.32
N SER A 260 -20.30 -20.01 -15.11
CA SER A 260 -20.87 -18.91 -15.92
C SER A 260 -21.81 -18.02 -15.11
N PRO A 261 -21.67 -16.68 -15.12
CA PRO A 261 -22.51 -15.75 -14.36
C PRO A 261 -23.82 -15.38 -15.10
N ILE A 262 -24.36 -16.31 -15.90
CA ILE A 262 -25.56 -16.10 -16.72
C ILE A 262 -26.59 -17.15 -16.29
N VAL A 263 -27.80 -16.70 -15.98
CA VAL A 263 -28.94 -17.58 -15.66
C VAL A 263 -29.28 -18.41 -16.90
N ASP A 264 -29.03 -19.72 -16.82
CA ASP A 264 -29.22 -20.63 -17.95
C ASP A 264 -30.72 -20.94 -18.15
N MET A 265 -31.37 -20.12 -18.99
CA MET A 265 -32.83 -20.03 -19.16
C MET A 265 -33.51 -21.35 -19.58
N ASN A 266 -32.75 -22.34 -20.04
CA ASN A 266 -33.29 -23.63 -20.51
C ASN A 266 -33.31 -24.72 -19.43
N THR A 267 -32.92 -24.43 -18.19
CA THR A 267 -33.01 -25.38 -17.08
C THR A 267 -34.42 -25.42 -16.48
N SER A 268 -35.05 -26.60 -16.48
CA SER A 268 -36.40 -26.85 -15.93
C SER A 268 -36.41 -26.88 -14.39
N ILE A 269 -35.89 -25.82 -13.77
CA ILE A 269 -35.79 -25.64 -12.32
C ILE A 269 -37.05 -24.96 -11.80
N ASN A 270 -37.84 -25.69 -11.01
CA ASN A 270 -39.10 -25.22 -10.40
C ASN A 270 -38.90 -24.18 -9.28
N SER A 271 -37.66 -23.80 -8.92
CA SER A 271 -37.42 -22.67 -8.02
C SER A 271 -37.85 -21.36 -8.68
N THR A 272 -39.01 -20.85 -8.31
CA THR A 272 -39.43 -19.49 -8.65
C THR A 272 -38.68 -18.43 -7.84
N ILE A 273 -38.01 -18.81 -6.75
CA ILE A 273 -37.35 -17.89 -5.81
C ILE A 273 -35.87 -17.70 -6.15
N VAL A 274 -35.44 -16.44 -6.19
CA VAL A 274 -34.09 -15.98 -6.50
C VAL A 274 -33.56 -15.13 -5.34
N GLN A 275 -32.31 -15.35 -4.96
CA GLN A 275 -31.59 -14.58 -3.93
C GLN A 275 -30.50 -13.75 -4.59
N CYS A 276 -30.45 -12.45 -4.29
CA CYS A 276 -29.45 -11.52 -4.80
C CYS A 276 -28.49 -11.09 -3.69
N TYR A 277 -27.21 -10.94 -4.02
CA TYR A 277 -26.15 -10.53 -3.09
C TYR A 277 -25.14 -9.59 -3.77
N CYS A 278 -24.50 -8.73 -2.98
CA CYS A 278 -23.35 -7.95 -3.46
C CYS A 278 -22.13 -8.86 -3.63
N ASN A 279 -21.36 -8.66 -4.70
CA ASN A 279 -20.21 -9.52 -5.01
C ASN A 279 -19.06 -9.31 -4.00
N PRO A 280 -18.13 -10.29 -3.86
CA PRO A 280 -17.03 -10.19 -2.90
C PRO A 280 -16.19 -8.91 -3.08
N GLY A 281 -16.14 -8.08 -2.04
CA GLY A 281 -15.51 -6.76 -2.06
C GLY A 281 -16.48 -5.58 -2.25
N PHE A 282 -17.79 -5.85 -2.40
CA PHE A 282 -18.85 -4.85 -2.37
C PHE A 282 -19.68 -4.96 -1.08
N GLU A 283 -20.06 -3.80 -0.53
CA GLU A 283 -20.92 -3.64 0.64
C GLU A 283 -22.16 -2.83 0.19
N GLY A 284 -23.37 -3.23 0.60
CA GLY A 284 -24.60 -2.54 0.18
C GLY A 284 -25.86 -3.40 0.20
N ASN A 285 -26.92 -2.90 -0.45
CA ASN A 285 -28.16 -3.62 -0.67
C ASN A 285 -28.29 -3.96 -2.17
N PRO A 286 -28.27 -5.24 -2.57
CA PRO A 286 -28.34 -5.66 -3.97
C PRO A 286 -29.72 -5.41 -4.59
N TYR A 287 -30.79 -5.43 -3.79
CA TYR A 287 -32.17 -5.22 -4.26
C TYR A 287 -32.46 -3.73 -4.55
N LEU A 288 -31.60 -2.82 -4.12
CA LEU A 288 -31.67 -1.40 -4.49
C LEU A 288 -30.66 -1.10 -5.62
N TYR A 289 -31.18 -0.59 -6.74
CA TYR A 289 -30.39 -0.20 -7.91
C TYR A 289 -29.14 0.62 -7.54
N GLY A 290 -27.97 0.16 -7.99
CA GLY A 290 -26.69 0.85 -7.78
C GLY A 290 -26.15 0.90 -6.34
N ASN A 291 -26.77 0.21 -5.36
CA ASN A 291 -26.40 0.36 -3.95
C ASN A 291 -25.30 -0.58 -3.44
N CYS A 292 -24.87 -1.60 -4.20
CA CYS A 292 -23.64 -2.34 -3.91
C CYS A 292 -22.40 -1.50 -4.29
N GLN A 293 -21.73 -0.90 -3.32
CA GLN A 293 -20.57 -0.01 -3.49
C GLN A 293 -19.26 -0.70 -3.10
N GLU A 294 -18.09 -0.22 -3.59
CA GLU A 294 -16.78 -0.79 -3.20
C GLU A 294 -16.64 -0.75 -1.66
N GLY A 295 -16.57 -1.94 -1.06
CA GLY A 295 -16.60 -2.11 0.38
C GLY A 295 -15.47 -1.37 1.08
N THR A 296 -15.80 -0.67 2.16
CA THR A 296 -14.87 0.15 2.93
C THR A 296 -13.70 -0.68 3.45
N ALA A 297 -13.93 -1.96 3.76
CA ALA A 297 -12.90 -2.92 4.13
C ALA A 297 -11.92 -3.21 2.98
N TYR A 298 -12.42 -3.41 1.76
CA TYR A 298 -11.59 -3.69 0.58
C TYR A 298 -10.78 -2.45 0.15
N GLY A 299 -11.42 -1.28 0.12
CA GLY A 299 -10.74 0.00 -0.10
C GLY A 299 -9.65 0.27 0.94
N SER A 300 -9.92 -0.01 2.22
CA SER A 300 -8.95 0.08 3.33
C SER A 300 -7.80 -0.92 3.17
N TYR A 301 -8.08 -2.16 2.81
CA TYR A 301 -7.06 -3.20 2.57
C TYR A 301 -6.14 -2.84 1.39
N ARG A 302 -6.71 -2.43 0.26
CA ARG A 302 -5.97 -1.96 -0.93
C ARG A 302 -5.10 -0.74 -0.62
N ARG A 303 -5.59 0.19 0.22
CA ARG A 303 -4.85 1.37 0.71
C ARG A 303 -3.73 0.98 1.68
N LYS A 304 -3.96 0.04 2.60
CA LYS A 304 -2.96 -0.54 3.51
C LYS A 304 -1.83 -1.27 2.76
N ILE A 305 -2.14 -2.01 1.69
CA ILE A 305 -1.13 -2.63 0.81
C ILE A 305 -0.27 -1.56 0.14
N LYS A 306 -0.87 -0.55 -0.51
CA LYS A 306 -0.12 0.56 -1.13
C LYS A 306 0.80 1.28 -0.13
N ALA A 307 0.31 1.52 1.09
CA ALA A 307 1.12 2.12 2.16
C ALA A 307 2.30 1.22 2.61
N LYS A 308 2.09 -0.10 2.79
CA LYS A 308 3.16 -1.05 3.12
C LYS A 308 4.22 -1.14 2.02
N MET A 309 3.81 -1.18 0.75
CA MET A 309 4.72 -1.18 -0.40
C MET A 309 5.60 0.08 -0.44
N ALA A 310 5.01 1.27 -0.22
CA ALA A 310 5.74 2.52 -0.17
C ALA A 310 6.77 2.56 1.00
N GLY A 311 6.37 2.11 2.19
CA GLY A 311 7.26 2.06 3.36
C GLY A 311 8.49 1.17 3.16
N LEU A 312 8.34 0.02 2.50
CA LEU A 312 9.45 -0.88 2.17
C LEU A 312 10.46 -0.23 1.23
N GLY A 313 9.99 0.45 0.16
CA GLY A 313 10.87 1.14 -0.79
C GLY A 313 11.71 2.25 -0.14
N VAL A 314 11.09 3.05 0.73
CA VAL A 314 11.79 4.13 1.48
C VAL A 314 12.84 3.55 2.43
N GLY A 315 12.51 2.48 3.16
CA GLY A 315 13.44 1.84 4.11
C GLY A 315 14.71 1.29 3.43
N VAL A 316 14.57 0.60 2.30
CA VAL A 316 15.71 0.07 1.53
C VAL A 316 16.59 1.19 0.97
N GLY A 317 15.99 2.27 0.45
CA GLY A 317 16.73 3.43 -0.07
C GLY A 317 17.59 4.12 0.98
N PHE A 318 17.04 4.42 2.16
CA PHE A 318 17.82 5.01 3.25
C PHE A 318 18.87 4.05 3.81
N GLY A 319 18.56 2.75 3.93
CA GLY A 319 19.53 1.73 4.37
C GLY A 319 20.76 1.67 3.46
N ALA A 320 20.56 1.63 2.15
CA ALA A 320 21.64 1.66 1.17
C ALA A 320 22.48 2.96 1.25
N LEU A 321 21.83 4.12 1.41
CA LEU A 321 22.51 5.41 1.57
C LEU A 321 23.41 5.44 2.82
N PHE A 322 22.93 4.98 3.97
CA PHE A 322 23.74 4.92 5.20
C PHE A 322 24.91 3.95 5.09
N LEU A 323 24.75 2.80 4.42
CA LEU A 323 25.85 1.86 4.15
C LEU A 323 26.94 2.50 3.27
N LEU A 324 26.56 3.20 2.21
CA LEU A 324 27.51 3.91 1.33
C LEU A 324 28.28 5.02 2.09
N ILE A 325 27.59 5.80 2.93
CA ILE A 325 28.20 6.81 3.79
C ILE A 325 29.20 6.16 4.77
N GLY A 326 28.83 5.04 5.41
CA GLY A 326 29.70 4.30 6.32
C GLY A 326 30.97 3.77 5.65
N LEU A 327 30.83 3.15 4.47
CA LEU A 327 31.95 2.66 3.67
C LEU A 327 32.90 3.80 3.23
N TRP A 328 32.35 4.95 2.82
CA TRP A 328 33.15 6.13 2.47
C TRP A 328 33.91 6.70 3.68
N TRP A 329 33.27 6.75 4.85
CA TRP A 329 33.93 7.15 6.11
C TRP A 329 35.08 6.21 6.48
N LEU A 330 34.86 4.88 6.42
CA LEU A 330 35.90 3.88 6.69
C LEU A 330 37.08 4.01 5.72
N TYR A 331 36.81 4.14 4.40
CA TYR A 331 37.83 4.41 3.39
C TYR A 331 38.63 5.68 3.70
N LYS A 332 37.94 6.78 4.06
CA LYS A 332 38.54 8.08 4.38
C LYS A 332 39.44 8.01 5.62
N VAL A 333 39.01 7.29 6.67
CA VAL A 333 39.80 7.03 7.89
C VAL A 333 41.04 6.16 7.58
N PHE A 334 40.88 5.10 6.80
CA PHE A 334 41.99 4.21 6.42
C PHE A 334 43.03 4.94 5.54
N LYS A 335 42.58 5.76 4.58
CA LYS A 335 43.40 6.64 3.74
C LYS A 335 44.08 7.76 4.54
N ARG A 336 43.51 8.20 5.68
CA ARG A 336 44.17 9.10 6.65
C ARG A 336 45.29 8.35 7.38
N LYS A 337 44.98 7.24 8.08
CA LYS A 337 45.96 6.41 8.80
C LYS A 337 47.14 5.96 7.93
N ARG A 338 46.92 5.60 6.65
CA ARG A 338 48.03 5.28 5.70
C ARG A 338 48.92 6.50 5.40
N ARG A 339 48.34 7.67 5.08
CA ARG A 339 49.11 8.90 4.84
C ARG A 339 49.92 9.33 6.05
N ASP A 340 49.37 9.23 7.26
CA ASP A 340 50.06 9.65 8.49
C ASP A 340 51.23 8.70 8.82
N LYS A 341 51.09 7.40 8.57
CA LYS A 341 52.22 6.43 8.64
C LYS A 341 53.31 6.75 7.62
N LEU A 342 52.95 7.09 6.37
CA LEU A 342 53.94 7.49 5.35
C LEU A 342 54.64 8.80 5.74
N LYS A 343 53.90 9.84 6.17
CA LYS A 343 54.48 11.10 6.64
C LYS A 343 55.50 10.88 7.77
N LYS A 344 55.20 10.04 8.76
CA LYS A 344 56.16 9.68 9.82
C LYS A 344 57.39 8.93 9.29
N LYS A 345 57.26 8.11 8.24
CA LYS A 345 58.39 7.41 7.60
C LYS A 345 59.31 8.36 6.81
N TYR A 346 58.74 9.32 6.06
CA TYR A 346 59.51 10.34 5.35
C TYR A 346 60.16 11.35 6.31
N PHE A 347 59.43 11.80 7.35
CA PHE A 347 60.00 12.70 8.37
C PHE A 347 61.23 12.12 9.06
N LYS A 348 61.23 10.81 9.38
CA LYS A 348 62.42 10.13 9.92
C LYS A 348 63.55 9.95 8.90
N ARG A 349 63.26 9.76 7.61
CA ARG A 349 64.30 9.63 6.56
C ARG A 349 64.95 10.95 6.17
N ASN A 350 64.18 12.04 6.17
CA ASN A 350 64.62 13.34 5.66
C ASN A 350 65.21 14.23 6.76
N GLY A 351 65.87 13.67 7.78
CA GLY A 351 66.52 14.43 8.86
C GLY A 351 65.57 15.23 9.77
N GLY A 352 64.27 14.91 9.82
CA GLY A 352 63.26 15.65 10.59
C GLY A 352 63.61 15.97 12.06
N PRO A 353 64.31 15.11 12.83
CA PRO A 353 64.78 15.44 14.17
C PRO A 353 65.73 16.65 14.21
N LEU A 354 66.68 16.75 13.28
CA LEU A 354 67.63 17.87 13.19
C LEU A 354 66.90 19.19 12.86
N LEU A 355 65.83 19.13 12.06
CA LEU A 355 64.99 20.29 11.77
C LEU A 355 64.28 20.81 13.04
N GLN A 356 63.90 19.91 13.94
CA GLN A 356 63.25 20.25 15.21
C GLN A 356 64.26 20.84 16.22
N GLU A 357 65.49 20.34 16.22
CA GLU A 357 66.61 20.84 17.03
C GLU A 357 67.05 22.25 16.63
N GLN A 358 67.13 22.52 15.32
CA GLN A 358 67.36 23.87 14.76
C GLN A 358 66.23 24.85 15.11
N LEU A 359 64.97 24.40 15.20
CA LEU A 359 63.83 25.24 15.58
C LEU A 359 63.79 25.58 17.09
N SER A 360 64.54 24.87 17.93
CA SER A 360 64.68 25.14 19.36
C SER A 360 65.89 26.03 19.72
N SER A 361 66.82 26.27 18.79
CA SER A 361 68.11 26.95 19.06
C SER A 361 68.38 28.10 18.10
N GLY A 362 67.90 29.32 18.42
CA GLY A 362 68.15 30.52 17.60
C GLY A 362 67.25 31.72 17.91
N ARG A 363 67.83 32.79 18.44
CA ARG A 363 67.22 34.10 18.76
C ARG A 363 67.05 34.97 17.49
N PRO A 364 66.26 36.07 17.50
CA PRO A 364 64.85 36.25 17.82
C PRO A 364 63.96 36.33 16.56
N ARG A 365 62.63 36.13 16.66
CA ARG A 365 61.71 36.28 15.52
C ARG A 365 61.18 37.70 15.35
N ASN A 366 61.60 38.36 14.27
CA ASN A 366 60.79 39.35 13.56
C ASN A 366 60.39 38.79 12.18
N SER A 367 59.29 39.31 11.61
CA SER A 367 58.69 39.05 10.27
C SER A 367 58.25 37.62 9.87
N LEU A 368 58.79 36.53 10.42
CA LEU A 368 58.35 35.16 10.09
C LEU A 368 57.11 34.70 10.88
N GLN A 369 55.96 35.36 10.65
CA GLN A 369 54.72 35.06 11.38
C GLN A 369 53.43 35.14 10.55
N SER A 370 53.31 34.32 9.51
CA SER A 370 52.03 33.69 9.19
C SER A 370 52.23 32.23 8.78
N SER A 371 51.83 31.29 9.66
CA SER A 371 51.77 29.85 9.34
C SER A 371 50.46 29.53 8.57
N GLN A 372 50.13 30.38 7.61
CA GLN A 372 48.94 30.28 6.76
C GLN A 372 49.38 29.97 5.33
N PHE A 373 49.20 28.72 4.93
CA PHE A 373 49.17 28.36 3.51
C PHE A 373 47.95 29.04 2.89
N THR A 374 48.18 29.82 1.83
CA THR A 374 47.16 30.59 1.11
C THR A 374 47.46 30.52 -0.38
N ASP A 375 46.48 30.77 -1.24
CA ASP A 375 46.72 30.78 -2.69
C ASP A 375 47.83 31.78 -3.10
N LYS A 376 48.08 32.80 -2.27
CA LYS A 376 49.16 33.79 -2.43
C LYS A 376 50.53 33.31 -1.91
N SER A 377 50.63 32.33 -1.02
CA SER A 377 51.92 31.65 -0.72
C SER A 377 52.32 30.72 -1.87
N ASP A 378 51.32 30.13 -2.52
CA ASP A 378 51.53 29.15 -3.57
C ASP A 378 51.92 29.85 -4.89
N VAL A 379 51.32 31.02 -5.20
CA VAL A 379 51.79 31.94 -6.26
C VAL A 379 53.26 32.35 -6.06
N TYR A 380 53.69 32.67 -4.83
CA TYR A 380 55.09 33.02 -4.55
C TYR A 380 56.01 31.83 -4.78
N SER A 381 55.61 30.64 -4.30
CA SER A 381 56.37 29.41 -4.44
C SER A 381 56.52 28.99 -5.92
N PHE A 382 55.45 29.15 -6.70
CA PHE A 382 55.48 28.99 -8.16
C PHE A 382 56.39 30.02 -8.84
N GLY A 383 56.38 31.28 -8.37
CA GLY A 383 57.33 32.31 -8.80
C GLY A 383 58.80 31.91 -8.59
N VAL A 384 59.13 31.24 -7.48
CA VAL A 384 60.48 30.72 -7.23
C VAL A 384 60.85 29.63 -8.25
N VAL A 385 59.95 28.66 -8.49
CA VAL A 385 60.17 27.58 -9.48
C VAL A 385 60.37 28.14 -10.89
N LEU A 386 59.65 29.21 -11.26
CA LEU A 386 59.87 29.87 -12.55
C LEU A 386 61.27 30.54 -12.65
N VAL A 387 61.85 31.04 -11.55
CA VAL A 387 63.25 31.50 -11.57
C VAL A 387 64.21 30.32 -11.73
N GLU A 388 63.97 29.17 -11.07
CA GLU A 388 64.80 27.97 -11.27
C GLU A 388 64.80 27.54 -12.75
N LEU A 389 63.63 27.57 -13.41
CA LEU A 389 63.49 27.25 -14.84
C LEU A 389 64.12 28.30 -15.77
N LEU A 390 64.02 29.60 -15.45
CA LEU A 390 64.62 30.67 -16.26
C LEU A 390 66.16 30.72 -16.17
N THR A 391 66.74 30.27 -15.06
CA THR A 391 68.17 30.47 -14.73
C THR A 391 69.00 29.19 -14.66
N GLY A 392 68.35 28.01 -14.68
CA GLY A 392 69.00 26.71 -14.45
C GLY A 392 69.52 26.49 -13.01
N GLN A 393 69.37 27.48 -12.12
CA GLN A 393 69.91 27.47 -10.76
C GLN A 393 68.88 26.93 -9.75
N LYS A 394 69.38 26.34 -8.65
CA LYS A 394 68.53 25.90 -7.53
C LYS A 394 68.11 27.09 -6.66
N ALA A 395 66.87 27.07 -6.16
CA ALA A 395 66.25 28.15 -5.38
C ALA A 395 67.06 28.59 -4.14
N ILE A 396 67.83 27.66 -3.57
CA ILE A 396 68.80 27.89 -2.50
C ILE A 396 70.14 27.26 -2.94
N SER A 397 71.22 28.03 -2.87
CA SER A 397 72.59 27.53 -3.01
C SER A 397 73.46 28.02 -1.86
N PHE A 398 74.32 27.13 -1.36
CA PHE A 398 75.28 27.41 -0.29
C PHE A 398 76.63 27.91 -0.81
N THR A 399 76.84 27.95 -2.13
CA THR A 399 78.09 28.42 -2.77
C THR A 399 78.06 29.90 -3.18
N ARG A 400 76.98 30.64 -2.86
CA ARG A 400 76.82 32.06 -3.19
C ARG A 400 77.36 32.96 -2.07
N SER A 401 78.02 34.07 -2.43
CA SER A 401 78.56 35.00 -1.42
C SER A 401 77.45 35.71 -0.64
N GLU A 402 77.75 36.14 0.59
CA GLU A 402 76.74 36.67 1.51
C GLU A 402 76.09 37.97 1.01
N GLU A 403 76.84 38.80 0.28
CA GLU A 403 76.38 40.04 -0.36
C GLU A 403 75.26 39.84 -1.40
N GLN A 404 75.14 38.64 -1.97
CA GLN A 404 74.18 38.33 -3.04
C GLN A 404 72.88 37.68 -2.55
N GLY A 405 72.82 37.33 -1.26
CA GLY A 405 71.69 36.65 -0.64
C GLY A 405 71.58 35.15 -0.98
N ARG A 406 71.19 34.34 0.02
CA ARG A 406 71.09 32.87 -0.12
C ARG A 406 69.85 32.39 -0.88
N SER A 407 68.99 33.30 -1.36
CA SER A 407 67.77 32.98 -2.12
C SER A 407 67.87 33.47 -3.56
N LEU A 408 67.66 32.54 -4.50
CA LEU A 408 67.66 32.83 -5.94
C LEU A 408 66.61 33.87 -6.34
N ALA A 409 65.47 33.91 -5.63
CA ALA A 409 64.42 34.90 -5.86
C ALA A 409 64.88 36.34 -5.58
N THR A 410 65.64 36.57 -4.51
CA THR A 410 66.20 37.89 -4.18
C THR A 410 67.21 38.33 -5.24
N TYR A 411 68.08 37.41 -5.66
CA TYR A 411 69.06 37.67 -6.72
C TYR A 411 68.39 38.02 -8.07
N PHE A 412 67.35 37.28 -8.46
CA PHE A 412 66.57 37.57 -9.67
C PHE A 412 65.89 38.95 -9.62
N LEU A 413 65.33 39.35 -8.47
CA LEU A 413 64.75 40.68 -8.30
C LEU A 413 65.82 41.78 -8.45
N MET A 414 67.00 41.61 -7.86
CA MET A 414 68.12 42.56 -8.01
C MET A 414 68.62 42.66 -9.46
N ALA A 415 68.70 41.55 -10.19
CA ALA A 415 69.06 41.54 -11.60
C ALA A 415 68.00 42.26 -12.47
N MET A 416 66.72 42.03 -12.20
CA MET A 416 65.60 42.73 -12.83
C MET A 416 65.59 44.24 -12.55
N GLU A 417 66.01 44.68 -11.36
CA GLU A 417 66.12 46.11 -11.02
C GLU A 417 67.34 46.78 -11.68
N ARG A 418 68.43 46.04 -11.89
CA ARG A 418 69.64 46.54 -12.57
C ARG A 418 69.62 46.39 -14.10
N ASN A 419 68.53 45.86 -14.67
CA ASN A 419 68.40 45.46 -16.08
C ASN A 419 69.36 44.33 -16.54
N CYS A 420 70.09 43.69 -15.62
CA CYS A 420 71.00 42.57 -15.84
C CYS A 420 70.28 41.21 -15.96
N LEU A 421 69.07 41.17 -16.53
CA LEU A 421 68.29 39.92 -16.62
C LEU A 421 68.99 38.88 -17.49
N PHE A 422 69.47 39.27 -18.67
CA PHE A 422 70.07 38.32 -19.63
C PHE A 422 71.40 37.75 -19.15
N ASP A 423 72.05 38.39 -18.19
CA ASP A 423 73.29 37.93 -17.55
C ASP A 423 73.06 36.76 -16.57
N ILE A 424 71.80 36.49 -16.19
CA ILE A 424 71.45 35.49 -15.17
C ILE A 424 70.56 34.35 -15.70
N LEU A 425 70.09 34.44 -16.95
CA LEU A 425 69.28 33.40 -17.59
C LEU A 425 70.12 32.19 -18.00
N ASP A 426 69.49 31.02 -18.13
CA ASP A 426 70.15 29.85 -18.70
C ASP A 426 70.50 30.11 -20.18
N PRO A 427 71.71 29.75 -20.66
CA PRO A 427 72.11 29.96 -22.05
C PRO A 427 71.17 29.34 -23.09
N GLN A 428 70.44 28.27 -22.76
CA GLN A 428 69.42 27.70 -23.64
C GLN A 428 68.16 28.57 -23.71
N VAL A 429 67.74 29.18 -22.60
CA VAL A 429 66.60 30.13 -22.58
C VAL A 429 66.94 31.36 -23.42
N VAL A 430 68.16 31.88 -23.31
CA VAL A 430 68.64 33.02 -24.13
C VAL A 430 68.75 32.65 -25.62
N LYS A 431 69.11 31.39 -25.95
CA LYS A 431 69.27 30.92 -27.34
C LYS A 431 67.94 30.55 -28.03
N GLN A 432 66.95 30.07 -27.28
CA GLN A 432 65.71 29.49 -27.84
C GLN A 432 64.49 30.38 -27.63
N GLY A 433 64.43 31.18 -26.56
CA GLY A 433 63.29 32.03 -26.25
C GLY A 433 63.34 33.37 -27.00
N LYS A 434 62.18 33.83 -27.51
CA LYS A 434 62.06 35.19 -28.05
C LYS A 434 62.24 36.21 -26.93
N LYS A 435 62.98 37.29 -27.21
CA LYS A 435 63.38 38.28 -26.20
C LYS A 435 62.17 38.91 -25.49
N GLU A 436 61.10 39.13 -26.23
CA GLU A 436 59.84 39.72 -25.81
C GLU A 436 59.05 38.77 -24.90
N ASP A 437 58.95 37.50 -25.29
CA ASP A 437 58.28 36.45 -24.50
C ASP A 437 59.05 36.18 -23.19
N VAL A 438 60.39 36.13 -23.23
CA VAL A 438 61.27 36.01 -22.05
C VAL A 438 61.08 37.19 -21.09
N LEU A 439 61.00 38.42 -21.61
CA LEU A 439 60.72 39.61 -20.80
C LEU A 439 59.30 39.60 -20.20
N MET A 440 58.31 39.11 -20.93
CA MET A 440 56.95 38.92 -20.40
C MET A 440 56.93 37.92 -19.23
N VAL A 441 57.55 36.73 -19.38
CA VAL A 441 57.66 35.76 -18.29
C VAL A 441 58.42 36.36 -17.09
N ALA A 442 59.56 37.03 -17.31
CA ALA A 442 60.32 37.64 -16.23
C ALA A 442 59.52 38.73 -15.48
N SER A 443 58.69 39.51 -16.17
CA SER A 443 57.80 40.51 -15.56
C SER A 443 56.69 39.88 -14.70
N LEU A 444 56.17 38.71 -15.11
CA LEU A 444 55.21 37.92 -14.35
C LEU A 444 55.86 37.33 -13.10
N VAL A 445 57.05 36.75 -13.23
CA VAL A 445 57.85 36.21 -12.12
C VAL A 445 58.14 37.27 -11.05
N ARG A 446 58.58 38.48 -11.46
CA ARG A 446 58.74 39.63 -10.55
C ARG A 446 57.45 39.99 -9.79
N SER A 447 56.30 39.79 -10.41
CA SER A 447 54.98 40.05 -9.81
C SER A 447 54.57 38.95 -8.83
N CYS A 448 54.85 37.68 -9.12
CA CYS A 448 54.67 36.56 -8.19
C CYS A 448 55.56 36.67 -6.94
N LEU A 449 56.78 37.20 -7.09
CA LEU A 449 57.79 37.31 -6.03
C LEU A 449 57.65 38.55 -5.12
N ARG A 450 56.58 39.37 -5.25
CA ARG A 450 56.33 40.50 -4.35
C ARG A 450 56.29 40.04 -2.89
N LEU A 451 56.93 40.78 -1.97
CA LEU A 451 56.90 40.45 -0.53
C LEU A 451 55.49 40.59 0.05
N ASN A 452 54.74 41.62 -0.36
CA ASN A 452 53.33 41.78 -0.01
C ASN A 452 52.44 40.80 -0.79
N GLY A 453 51.77 39.89 -0.06
CA GLY A 453 50.87 38.89 -0.67
C GLY A 453 49.65 39.47 -1.40
N LYS A 454 49.28 40.73 -1.14
CA LYS A 454 48.18 41.41 -1.85
C LYS A 454 48.57 41.89 -3.25
N GLU A 455 49.85 42.19 -3.48
CA GLU A 455 50.38 42.66 -4.77
C GLU A 455 50.67 41.51 -5.76
N ARG A 456 50.70 40.27 -5.28
CA ARG A 456 50.88 39.09 -6.14
C ARG A 456 49.62 38.86 -6.98
N PRO A 457 49.72 38.38 -8.23
CA PRO A 457 48.56 37.93 -9.00
C PRO A 457 47.87 36.72 -8.34
N THR A 458 46.70 36.33 -8.84
CA THR A 458 46.10 35.02 -8.60
C THR A 458 46.66 34.00 -9.58
N MET A 459 46.61 32.69 -9.26
CA MET A 459 47.03 31.66 -10.22
C MET A 459 46.24 31.72 -11.54
N LYS A 460 44.98 32.18 -11.54
CA LYS A 460 44.21 32.39 -12.77
C LYS A 460 44.82 33.48 -13.65
N GLU A 461 45.25 34.60 -13.07
CA GLU A 461 45.92 35.68 -13.82
C GLU A 461 47.30 35.24 -14.33
N VAL A 462 48.03 34.45 -13.54
CA VAL A 462 49.29 33.82 -13.96
C VAL A 462 49.07 32.94 -15.20
N THR A 463 48.07 32.05 -15.19
CA THR A 463 47.74 31.21 -16.35
C THR A 463 47.32 32.04 -17.57
N MET A 464 46.48 33.07 -17.41
CA MET A 464 46.06 33.94 -18.52
C MET A 464 47.22 34.70 -19.20
N VAL A 465 48.34 34.94 -18.49
CA VAL A 465 49.55 35.51 -19.10
C VAL A 465 50.33 34.44 -19.87
N PHE A 466 50.49 33.22 -19.34
CA PHE A 466 51.11 32.12 -20.08
C PHE A 466 50.32 31.71 -21.34
N GLU A 467 48.99 31.67 -21.27
CA GLU A 467 48.12 31.42 -22.45
C GLU A 467 48.29 32.48 -23.54
N ARG A 468 48.62 33.73 -23.16
CA ARG A 468 48.89 34.81 -24.12
C ARG A 468 50.23 34.60 -24.83
N ILE A 469 51.26 34.24 -24.07
CA ILE A 469 52.61 33.95 -24.59
C ILE A 469 52.59 32.70 -25.50
N GLN A 470 51.84 31.67 -25.13
CA GLN A 470 51.67 30.49 -25.99
C GLN A 470 50.89 30.79 -27.29
N LYS A 471 50.07 31.85 -27.31
CA LYS A 471 49.36 32.32 -28.50
C LYS A 471 50.20 33.23 -29.40
N SER A 472 51.16 34.01 -28.87
CA SER A 472 52.12 34.75 -29.72
C SER A 472 53.00 33.83 -30.56
N GLU A 473 53.34 32.64 -30.06
CA GLU A 473 54.08 31.64 -30.85
C GLU A 473 53.25 31.00 -31.95
N ASN A 474 52.02 30.54 -31.64
CA ASN A 474 51.14 29.90 -32.62
C ASN A 474 50.78 30.85 -33.79
N LEU A 475 50.61 32.14 -33.54
CA LEU A 475 50.33 33.14 -34.58
C LEU A 475 51.49 33.40 -35.55
N ILE A 476 52.71 32.96 -35.24
CA ILE A 476 53.87 33.02 -36.16
C ILE A 476 53.89 31.75 -37.02
N ILE A 477 53.80 30.57 -36.40
CA ILE A 477 53.72 29.27 -37.10
C ILE A 477 52.53 29.23 -38.07
N GLN A 478 51.38 29.80 -37.67
CA GLN A 478 50.22 29.92 -38.56
C GLN A 478 50.50 30.80 -39.79
N ARG A 479 51.30 31.87 -39.69
CA ARG A 479 51.59 32.75 -40.83
C ARG A 479 52.50 32.09 -41.87
N GLU A 480 53.48 31.31 -41.44
CA GLU A 480 54.33 30.55 -42.37
C GLU A 480 53.51 29.49 -43.11
N ILE A 481 52.67 28.74 -42.39
CA ILE A 481 51.74 27.74 -42.98
C ILE A 481 50.66 28.40 -43.86
N GLU A 482 50.23 29.61 -43.55
CA GLU A 482 49.19 30.35 -44.29
C GLU A 482 49.72 31.09 -45.52
N TYR A 483 51.05 31.29 -45.63
CA TYR A 483 51.70 31.72 -46.87
C TYR A 483 51.73 30.55 -47.87
N ASP A 484 52.33 29.42 -47.48
CA ASP A 484 52.43 28.19 -48.29
C ASP A 484 51.05 27.69 -48.78
N ARG A 485 50.01 27.85 -47.97
CA ARG A 485 48.66 27.38 -48.31
C ARG A 485 47.91 28.28 -49.31
N LYS A 486 48.32 29.54 -49.51
CA LYS A 486 47.51 30.52 -50.25
C LYS A 486 47.76 30.60 -51.76
N GLU A 487 48.80 29.97 -52.30
CA GLU A 487 48.86 29.69 -53.75
C GLU A 487 47.95 28.51 -54.15
N ALA A 488 47.62 27.61 -53.23
CA ALA A 488 47.20 26.25 -53.60
C ALA A 488 45.74 26.08 -54.07
N MET A 489 44.77 26.87 -53.57
CA MET A 489 43.34 26.70 -53.89
C MET A 489 42.51 27.98 -53.74
N GLY A 490 41.89 28.41 -54.83
CA GLY A 490 41.06 29.61 -54.89
C GLY A 490 39.55 29.37 -54.82
N ALA A 491 38.97 29.70 -53.66
CA ALA A 491 37.64 30.34 -53.54
C ALA A 491 36.38 29.43 -53.78
N PRO A 492 35.12 29.94 -53.63
CA PRO A 492 34.19 29.49 -52.58
C PRO A 492 32.88 28.85 -53.15
N TRP A 493 31.79 28.54 -52.44
CA TRP A 493 31.14 29.15 -51.25
C TRP A 493 30.31 28.16 -50.41
N ASP A 494 30.24 28.45 -49.09
CA ASP A 494 29.14 28.33 -48.12
C ASP A 494 28.36 26.99 -47.93
N ALA A 495 27.77 26.67 -46.77
CA ALA A 495 27.46 27.48 -45.58
C ALA A 495 27.65 26.76 -44.22
N THR A 496 27.51 27.53 -43.14
CA THR A 496 27.62 27.19 -41.70
C THR A 496 26.89 25.92 -41.21
N SER A 497 27.44 25.25 -40.19
CA SER A 497 26.69 24.35 -39.30
C SER A 497 27.26 24.32 -37.87
N THR A 498 26.40 24.01 -36.89
CA THR A 498 26.63 24.35 -35.47
C THR A 498 26.73 23.13 -34.55
N SER A 499 27.93 22.92 -34.00
CA SER A 499 28.25 22.39 -32.65
C SER A 499 27.82 20.97 -32.18
N THR A 500 28.68 20.40 -31.32
CA THR A 500 28.38 19.42 -30.25
C THR A 500 28.30 17.92 -30.59
N ILE A 501 29.46 17.26 -30.57
CA ILE A 501 29.87 16.22 -29.59
C ILE A 501 28.74 15.48 -28.81
N SER A 502 28.73 14.14 -28.60
CA SER A 502 29.31 12.98 -29.31
C SER A 502 28.86 11.66 -28.62
N ILE A 503 28.46 10.63 -29.39
CA ILE A 503 29.02 9.23 -29.39
C ILE A 503 29.04 8.41 -28.07
N PHE A 504 28.63 7.12 -27.99
CA PHE A 504 28.00 6.12 -28.89
C PHE A 504 27.24 5.08 -28.02
N GLY A 505 26.17 4.44 -28.50
CA GLY A 505 26.20 3.07 -29.07
C GLY A 505 25.48 2.07 -28.11
N ILE A 506 25.10 0.83 -28.43
CA ILE A 506 25.08 -0.05 -29.64
C ILE A 506 24.25 -1.29 -29.20
N SER A 507 23.46 -2.05 -29.96
CA SER A 507 22.74 -1.99 -31.26
C SER A 507 21.71 -3.18 -31.25
N ALA A 508 20.91 -3.62 -32.23
CA ALA A 508 20.51 -3.31 -33.62
C ALA A 508 19.21 -4.12 -33.96
N SER A 509 18.56 -3.90 -35.13
CA SER A 509 17.52 -4.74 -35.80
C SER A 509 16.18 -4.98 -35.06
N SER A 510 15.00 -5.17 -35.69
CA SER A 510 14.48 -5.10 -37.09
C SER A 510 12.94 -5.31 -37.05
N SER A 511 12.07 -4.92 -37.99
CA SER A 511 12.18 -4.08 -39.20
C SER A 511 10.78 -3.82 -39.80
N LEU A 512 10.58 -2.60 -40.34
CA LEU A 512 9.71 -2.22 -41.48
C LEU A 512 8.18 -2.47 -41.42
N ASP A 513 7.44 -1.37 -41.60
CA ASP A 513 6.10 -1.34 -42.19
C ASP A 513 6.12 -1.76 -43.67
N GLU A 514 5.01 -2.30 -44.19
CA GLU A 514 4.21 -1.59 -45.21
C GLU A 514 2.82 -2.22 -45.48
N LYS A 515 1.94 -1.41 -46.05
CA LYS A 515 0.60 -1.70 -46.60
C LYS A 515 0.60 -1.19 -48.06
N PRO A 516 -0.43 -1.40 -48.92
CA PRO A 516 -1.66 -2.19 -48.78
C PRO A 516 -1.97 -3.09 -50.02
N LEU A 517 -3.07 -3.86 -50.00
CA LEU A 517 -4.21 -3.76 -50.96
C LEU A 517 -5.27 -4.87 -50.77
N LEU A 518 -6.38 -4.74 -51.52
CA LEU A 518 -7.47 -5.71 -51.68
C LEU A 518 -7.01 -6.88 -52.61
N ASP A 519 -7.64 -8.05 -52.72
CA ASP A 519 -9.04 -8.29 -53.13
C ASP A 519 -9.52 -9.73 -52.87
N THR A 520 -10.85 -9.91 -52.70
CA THR A 520 -11.64 -11.17 -52.80
C THR A 520 -11.22 -12.38 -51.94
N TYR A 521 -12.12 -13.13 -51.28
CA TYR A 521 -13.52 -13.45 -51.57
C TYR A 521 -14.38 -13.42 -50.29
#